data_AF-A0A950HGJ2-F1
#
_entry.id   AF-A0A950HGJ2-F1
#
_cell.length_a   1.000
_cell.length_b   1.000
_cell.length_c   1.000
_cell.angle_alpha   90.00
_cell.angle_beta   90.00
_cell.angle_gamma   90.00
#
_symmetry.space_group_name_H-M   'P 1'
#
loop_
_entity.id
_entity.type
_entity.pdbx_description
1 polymer ?
#
loop_
_entity_poly.entity_id
_entity_poly.type
_entity_poly.pdbx_seq_one_letter_code
_entity_poly.pdbx_strand_id
1 'polypeptide(L)'
;MGKTSLVAAAAADAVRAGRVVFWIRWRVGDTAESLTARMVEAATTLGLSSERVGVAQRAGASLVDLVWAHLETIPGWVVVVDNLDQPTTLDGEGEPVADYRGWIRPSRAGLVVVSSRDQDPATWGPGARLIRLGPLDEHAGAEVLLMAAPGAGTVEEAQELSVRLGGLPLALRAAGRALAEPTAALRSFSAYRQALASRSISVLPGLPVSPDASDPEMARRLVGYTWELSLDQLAAGGLPLARPLLGLAALFAEAPIPRSLLTPELLGQVTGSDVSTAALDGALAGLGRYGLLEVPDPARTHQISTLVLHPLVRETTLLLLEQTTDPRSWQEALSRVLIAHVDDTAAVGRGGWDTARVLAPHLPLLTGLHSADPATFRPARDALDTLASQLHAAGAFAAELGLRQTVLHAEERVRGAEHPATLGSRNNLATALNGLGQRRWWWPRRATHRGMPPTAHQ
;
A
#
# COMPACT_ATOMS: atom_id res chain seq x y z
N MET A 1 -1.61 -15.61 2.27
CA MET A 1 -1.43 -16.28 3.57
C MET A 1 -2.09 -15.59 4.78
N GLY A 2 -2.77 -14.43 4.65
CA GLY A 2 -3.53 -13.87 5.78
C GLY A 2 -2.70 -13.29 6.94
N LYS A 3 -1.42 -12.94 6.70
CA LYS A 3 -0.50 -12.35 7.71
C LYS A 3 -1.12 -11.12 8.39
N THR A 4 -1.59 -10.16 7.60
CA THR A 4 -2.25 -8.95 8.10
C THR A 4 -3.49 -9.27 8.94
N SER A 5 -4.30 -10.25 8.55
CA SER A 5 -5.47 -10.68 9.32
C SER A 5 -5.09 -11.29 10.67
N LEU A 6 -4.05 -12.13 10.71
CA LEU A 6 -3.54 -12.72 11.96
C LEU A 6 -2.99 -11.64 12.90
N VAL A 7 -2.21 -10.70 12.36
CA VAL A 7 -1.67 -9.57 13.11
C VAL A 7 -2.79 -8.65 13.59
N ALA A 8 -3.83 -8.43 12.79
CA ALA A 8 -5.02 -7.67 13.19
C ALA A 8 -5.80 -8.34 14.32
N ALA A 9 -5.95 -9.67 14.28
CA ALA A 9 -6.57 -10.42 15.37
C ALA A 9 -5.74 -10.30 16.66
N ALA A 10 -4.42 -10.49 16.58
CA ALA A 10 -3.53 -10.34 17.73
C ALA A 10 -3.52 -8.91 18.29
N ALA A 11 -3.59 -7.89 17.43
CA ALA A 11 -3.72 -6.49 17.83
C ALA A 11 -5.06 -6.23 18.53
N ALA A 12 -6.17 -6.77 18.01
CA ALA A 12 -7.47 -6.66 18.65
C ALA A 12 -7.51 -7.34 20.02
N ASP A 13 -6.85 -8.50 20.17
CA ASP A 13 -6.66 -9.16 21.46
C ASP A 13 -5.85 -8.32 22.43
N ALA A 14 -4.77 -7.68 21.96
CA ALA A 14 -3.97 -6.77 22.78
C ALA A 14 -4.81 -5.57 23.27
N VAL A 15 -5.61 -4.95 22.39
CA VAL A 15 -6.53 -3.85 22.78
C VAL A 15 -7.55 -4.34 23.81
N ARG A 16 -8.16 -5.53 23.61
CA ARG A 16 -9.08 -6.13 24.58
C ARG A 16 -8.42 -6.38 25.95
N ALA A 17 -7.13 -6.68 25.94
CA ALA A 17 -6.33 -6.84 27.16
C ALA A 17 -5.85 -5.51 27.77
N GLY A 18 -6.32 -4.35 27.28
CA GLY A 18 -5.98 -3.03 27.79
C GLY A 18 -4.62 -2.49 27.35
N ARG A 19 -4.01 -3.07 26.32
CA ARG A 19 -2.71 -2.62 25.78
C ARG A 19 -2.90 -1.52 24.75
N VAL A 20 -1.94 -0.60 24.68
CA VAL A 20 -1.89 0.44 23.64
C VAL A 20 -1.23 -0.14 22.39
N VAL A 21 -1.91 -0.05 21.24
CA VAL A 21 -1.44 -0.60 19.97
C VAL A 21 -1.18 0.51 18.97
N PHE A 22 0.03 0.53 18.41
CA PHE A 22 0.43 1.42 17.32
C PHE A 22 0.57 0.61 16.03
N TRP A 23 -0.25 0.92 15.03
CA TRP A 23 -0.22 0.23 13.74
C TRP A 23 0.49 1.06 12.67
N ILE A 24 1.64 0.58 12.24
CA ILE A 24 2.47 1.16 11.19
C ILE A 24 2.37 0.26 9.96
N ARG A 25 1.67 0.73 8.93
CA ARG A 25 1.65 0.08 7.62
C ARG A 25 2.79 0.61 6.76
N TRP A 26 3.69 -0.28 6.33
CA TRP A 26 4.80 -0.01 5.44
C TRP A 26 4.36 -0.15 3.98
N ARG A 27 4.67 0.85 3.16
CA ARG A 27 4.31 0.94 1.75
C ARG A 27 5.54 0.94 0.86
N VAL A 28 5.37 0.51 -0.39
CA VAL A 28 6.41 0.63 -1.41
C VAL A 28 6.74 2.12 -1.61
N GLY A 29 8.01 2.48 -1.40
CA GLY A 29 8.49 3.86 -1.47
C GLY A 29 8.56 4.58 -0.12
N ASP A 30 8.14 3.95 0.98
CA ASP A 30 8.40 4.47 2.33
C ASP A 30 9.91 4.47 2.62
N THR A 31 10.33 5.45 3.44
CA THR A 31 11.73 5.72 3.77
C THR A 31 11.98 5.56 5.27
N ALA A 32 13.24 5.49 5.66
CA ALA A 32 13.66 5.50 7.07
C ALA A 32 13.08 6.70 7.84
N GLU A 33 13.00 7.86 7.18
CA GLU A 33 12.46 9.09 7.75
C GLU A 33 10.95 9.00 8.03
N SER A 34 10.18 8.30 7.19
CA SER A 34 8.74 8.13 7.41
C SER A 34 8.45 7.21 8.60
N LEU A 35 9.23 6.14 8.77
CA LEU A 35 9.16 5.29 9.96
C LEU A 35 9.58 6.05 11.21
N THR A 36 10.66 6.83 11.13
CA THR A 36 11.14 7.67 12.23
C THR A 36 10.04 8.60 12.72
N ALA A 37 9.33 9.27 11.82
CA ALA A 37 8.22 10.15 12.18
C ALA A 37 7.11 9.41 12.94
N ARG A 38 6.70 8.22 12.45
CA ARG A 38 5.63 7.41 13.07
C ARG A 38 6.04 6.81 14.42
N MET A 39 7.30 6.44 14.58
CA MET A 39 7.83 5.95 15.85
C MET A 39 7.93 7.06 16.90
N VAL A 40 8.33 8.27 16.49
CA VAL A 40 8.31 9.45 17.37
C VAL A 40 6.87 9.81 17.78
N GLU A 41 5.92 9.73 16.85
CA GLU A 41 4.49 9.92 17.16
C GLU A 41 3.97 8.89 18.18
N ALA A 42 4.34 7.62 18.02
CA ALA A 42 3.99 6.57 18.98
C ALA A 42 4.57 6.86 20.38
N ALA A 43 5.85 7.24 20.44
CA ALA A 43 6.52 7.56 21.70
C ALA A 43 5.95 8.80 22.39
N THR A 44 5.62 9.84 21.63
CA THR A 44 5.00 11.06 22.16
C THR A 44 3.59 10.81 22.68
N THR A 45 2.82 9.94 22.03
CA THR A 45 1.53 9.45 22.53
C THR A 45 1.67 8.70 23.86
N LEU A 46 2.79 7.99 24.05
CA LEU A 46 3.18 7.37 25.32
C LEU A 46 3.90 8.32 26.27
N GLY A 47 3.82 9.64 26.08
CA GLY A 47 4.33 10.64 27.04
C GLY A 47 5.79 11.07 26.84
N LEU A 48 6.42 10.76 25.71
CA LEU A 48 7.70 11.38 25.35
C LEU A 48 7.48 12.87 25.04
N SER A 49 8.15 13.76 25.78
CA SER A 49 8.03 15.21 25.54
C SER A 49 8.62 15.62 24.17
N SER A 50 7.85 16.38 23.39
CA SER A 50 8.30 16.99 22.14
C SER A 50 9.51 17.91 22.32
N GLU A 51 9.69 18.49 23.51
CA GLU A 51 10.87 19.30 23.84
C GLU A 51 12.14 18.43 23.89
N ARG A 52 12.06 17.25 24.49
CA ARG A 52 13.19 16.30 24.56
C ARG A 52 13.58 15.81 23.18
N VAL A 53 12.60 15.53 22.33
CA VAL A 53 12.81 15.19 20.91
C VAL A 53 13.53 16.32 20.19
N GLY A 54 13.07 17.57 20.34
CA GLY A 54 13.69 18.75 19.74
C GLY A 54 15.11 19.04 20.25
N VAL A 55 15.39 18.79 21.54
CA VAL A 55 16.75 18.90 22.10
C VAL A 55 17.67 17.84 21.50
N ALA A 56 17.25 16.58 21.45
CA ALA A 56 18.04 15.50 20.87
C ALA A 56 18.36 15.76 19.39
N GLN A 57 17.38 16.22 18.62
CA GLN A 57 17.57 16.60 17.21
C GLN A 57 18.60 17.72 17.06
N ARG A 58 18.52 18.79 17.87
CA ARG A 58 19.49 19.91 17.84
C ARG A 58 20.90 19.49 18.25
N ALA A 59 21.00 18.55 19.18
CA ALA A 59 22.28 18.01 19.65
C ALA A 59 22.89 16.97 18.68
N GLY A 60 22.15 16.57 17.62
CA GLY A 60 22.58 15.49 16.72
C GLY A 60 22.56 14.11 17.38
N ALA A 61 21.79 13.94 18.45
CA ALA A 61 21.65 12.66 19.14
C ALA A 61 20.73 11.70 18.36
N SER A 62 20.93 10.39 18.57
CA SER A 62 20.12 9.32 17.97
C SER A 62 18.68 9.38 18.46
N LEU A 63 17.74 9.70 17.55
CA LEU A 63 16.31 9.64 17.84
C LEU A 63 15.83 8.23 18.13
N VAL A 64 16.44 7.24 17.45
CA VAL A 64 16.14 5.82 17.62
C VAL A 64 16.37 5.43 19.08
N ASP A 65 17.54 5.77 19.63
CA ASP A 65 17.89 5.42 21.00
C ASP A 65 17.08 6.20 22.03
N LEU A 66 16.76 7.48 21.76
CA LEU A 66 15.88 8.27 22.63
C LEU A 66 14.49 7.62 22.75
N VAL A 67 13.89 7.27 21.61
CA VAL A 67 12.55 6.65 21.58
C VAL A 67 12.58 5.30 22.25
N TRP A 68 13.54 4.44 21.91
CA TRP A 68 13.65 3.11 22.52
C TRP A 68 13.90 3.18 24.02
N ALA A 69 14.77 4.08 24.49
CA ALA A 69 14.97 4.28 25.91
C ALA A 69 13.67 4.67 26.64
N HIS A 70 12.82 5.49 26.02
CA HIS A 70 11.51 5.85 26.58
C HIS A 70 10.53 4.67 26.56
N LEU A 71 10.43 3.96 25.43
CA LEU A 71 9.54 2.81 25.28
C LEU A 71 9.87 1.69 26.29
N GLU A 72 11.15 1.46 26.61
CA GLU A 72 11.54 0.47 27.63
C GLU A 72 11.12 0.87 29.06
N THR A 73 10.78 2.14 29.32
CA THR A 73 10.26 2.55 30.63
C THR A 73 8.76 2.31 30.81
N ILE A 74 8.04 2.01 29.72
CA ILE A 74 6.58 1.91 29.72
C ILE A 74 6.17 0.48 29.36
N PRO A 75 5.59 -0.29 30.29
CA PRO A 75 5.16 -1.64 29.98
C PRO A 75 3.85 -1.67 29.19
N GLY A 76 3.67 -2.72 28.38
CA GLY A 76 2.35 -3.11 27.84
C GLY A 76 1.95 -2.45 26.52
N TRP A 77 2.86 -1.83 25.79
CA TRP A 77 2.60 -1.36 24.42
C TRP A 77 2.82 -2.47 23.38
N VAL A 78 2.17 -2.33 22.23
CA VAL A 78 2.38 -3.17 21.04
C VAL A 78 2.61 -2.26 19.84
N VAL A 79 3.71 -2.47 19.12
CA VAL A 79 3.97 -1.82 17.83
C VAL A 79 3.86 -2.86 16.73
N VAL A 80 2.95 -2.64 15.79
CA VAL A 80 2.79 -3.46 14.60
C VAL A 80 3.44 -2.76 13.43
N VAL A 81 4.39 -3.41 12.76
CA VAL A 81 4.94 -2.99 11.46
C VAL A 81 4.45 -3.98 10.41
N ASP A 82 3.40 -3.60 9.70
CA ASP A 82 2.74 -4.45 8.70
C ASP A 82 3.35 -4.21 7.30
N ASN A 83 3.59 -5.28 6.54
CA ASN A 83 4.08 -5.28 5.16
C ASN A 83 5.55 -4.82 4.97
N LEU A 84 6.42 -5.14 5.94
CA LEU A 84 7.84 -4.80 5.88
C LEU A 84 8.63 -5.83 5.06
N ASP A 85 8.52 -5.75 3.73
CA ASP A 85 9.11 -6.75 2.82
C ASP A 85 10.56 -6.47 2.40
N GLN A 86 11.05 -5.24 2.57
CA GLN A 86 12.44 -4.86 2.29
C GLN A 86 13.08 -4.21 3.52
N PRO A 87 13.50 -5.01 4.52
CA PRO A 87 14.01 -4.48 5.79
C PRO A 87 15.37 -3.78 5.69
N THR A 88 16.13 -3.97 4.60
CA THR A 88 17.46 -3.38 4.41
C THR A 88 17.46 -1.86 4.20
N THR A 89 16.29 -1.24 3.99
CA THR A 89 16.14 0.21 3.74
C THR A 89 15.72 1.01 4.98
N LEU A 90 15.57 0.39 6.15
CA LEU A 90 14.93 1.01 7.31
C LEU A 90 15.76 2.08 8.02
N ASP A 91 17.09 2.02 7.94
CA ASP A 91 17.94 2.81 8.85
C ASP A 91 18.84 3.84 8.16
N GLY A 92 18.77 3.99 6.82
CA GLY A 92 19.58 4.97 6.07
C GLY A 92 21.10 4.79 6.14
N GLU A 93 21.61 3.96 7.05
CA GLU A 93 23.04 3.69 7.28
C GLU A 93 23.46 2.25 6.91
N GLY A 94 22.55 1.47 6.31
CA GLY A 94 22.86 0.16 5.73
C GLY A 94 23.22 -0.93 6.75
N GLU A 95 22.92 -0.72 8.04
CA GLU A 95 23.10 -1.75 9.06
C GLU A 95 21.98 -2.81 8.98
N PRO A 96 22.28 -4.11 9.20
CA PRO A 96 21.28 -5.17 9.21
C PRO A 96 20.29 -5.03 10.37
N VAL A 97 19.01 -5.32 10.11
CA VAL A 97 17.96 -5.38 11.16
C VAL A 97 18.32 -6.33 12.29
N ALA A 98 19.03 -7.42 11.98
CA ALA A 98 19.51 -8.41 12.93
C ALA A 98 20.41 -7.86 14.04
N ASP A 99 21.05 -6.70 13.83
CA ASP A 99 21.93 -6.07 14.81
C ASP A 99 21.16 -5.27 15.87
N TYR A 100 19.84 -5.07 15.68
CA TYR A 100 18.95 -4.37 16.60
C TYR A 100 19.39 -2.96 16.98
N ARG A 101 20.05 -2.27 16.04
CA ARG A 101 20.46 -0.86 16.15
C ARG A 101 19.45 0.10 15.51
N GLY A 102 18.51 -0.43 14.73
CA GLY A 102 17.48 0.33 14.04
C GLY A 102 16.16 0.47 14.78
N TRP A 103 15.09 0.71 14.02
CA TRP A 103 13.73 0.81 14.54
C TRP A 103 13.09 -0.53 14.92
N ILE A 104 13.58 -1.65 14.39
CA ILE A 104 13.11 -2.98 14.73
C ILE A 104 14.04 -3.56 15.80
N ARG A 105 13.58 -3.60 17.05
CA ARG A 105 14.34 -4.14 18.19
C ARG A 105 13.48 -5.03 19.08
N PRO A 106 14.05 -6.07 19.71
CA PRO A 106 13.38 -6.79 20.78
C PRO A 106 13.20 -5.85 21.99
N SER A 107 12.08 -6.01 22.69
CA SER A 107 11.73 -5.20 23.88
C SER A 107 11.44 -6.09 25.07
N ARG A 108 11.72 -5.59 26.29
CA ARG A 108 11.28 -6.22 27.54
C ARG A 108 9.99 -5.60 28.06
N ALA A 109 9.70 -4.36 27.67
CA ALA A 109 8.53 -3.61 28.12
C ALA A 109 7.32 -3.80 27.21
N GLY A 110 7.51 -4.01 25.91
CA GLY A 110 6.44 -4.16 24.92
C GLY A 110 6.65 -5.30 23.93
N LEU A 111 5.81 -5.31 22.89
CA LEU A 111 5.86 -6.29 21.81
C LEU A 111 5.95 -5.58 20.46
N VAL A 112 6.97 -5.92 19.67
CA VAL A 112 7.04 -5.56 18.25
C VAL A 112 6.58 -6.76 17.42
N VAL A 113 5.57 -6.54 16.57
CA VAL A 113 5.07 -7.54 15.63
C VAL A 113 5.36 -7.04 14.22
N VAL A 114 6.10 -7.83 13.44
CA VAL A 114 6.40 -7.51 12.04
C VAL A 114 5.70 -8.51 11.14
N SER A 115 5.02 -8.01 10.10
CA SER A 115 4.51 -8.83 9.02
C SER A 115 5.41 -8.62 7.78
N SER A 116 5.94 -9.70 7.20
CA SER A 116 6.87 -9.64 6.08
C SER A 116 6.75 -10.86 5.16
N ARG A 117 7.17 -10.73 3.90
CA ARG A 117 7.45 -11.82 2.95
C ARG A 117 8.85 -12.42 3.14
N ASP A 118 9.78 -11.72 3.79
CA ASP A 118 11.12 -12.24 4.08
C ASP A 118 11.06 -13.32 5.18
N GLN A 119 11.54 -14.51 4.85
CA GLN A 119 11.55 -15.69 5.72
C GLN A 119 12.93 -16.02 6.27
N ASP A 120 13.97 -15.26 5.90
CA ASP A 120 15.35 -15.51 6.28
C ASP A 120 15.57 -15.13 7.76
N PRO A 121 15.88 -16.10 8.64
CA PRO A 121 16.19 -15.81 10.03
C PRO A 121 17.40 -14.87 10.18
N ALA A 122 18.34 -14.87 9.23
CA ALA A 122 19.51 -14.00 9.27
C ALA A 122 19.13 -12.52 9.12
N THR A 123 18.06 -12.19 8.40
CA THR A 123 17.55 -10.82 8.29
C THR A 123 17.05 -10.29 9.64
N TRP A 124 16.33 -11.11 10.39
CA TRP A 124 15.62 -10.69 11.60
C TRP A 124 16.43 -10.86 12.90
N GLY A 125 17.51 -11.63 12.84
CA GLY A 125 18.40 -11.90 13.95
C GLY A 125 17.84 -12.85 15.02
N PRO A 126 18.65 -13.18 16.04
CA PRO A 126 18.35 -14.24 17.01
C PRO A 126 17.28 -13.89 18.05
N GLY A 127 16.98 -12.60 18.24
CA GLY A 127 15.93 -12.12 19.14
C GLY A 127 14.51 -12.20 18.55
N ALA A 128 14.38 -12.49 17.25
CA ALA A 128 13.10 -12.57 16.58
C ALA A 128 12.53 -14.00 16.61
N ARG A 129 11.24 -14.14 16.91
CA ARG A 129 10.50 -15.41 16.77
C ARG A 129 9.77 -15.42 15.43
N LEU A 130 10.28 -16.18 14.46
CA LEU A 130 9.66 -16.30 13.14
C LEU A 130 8.48 -17.29 13.18
N ILE A 131 7.30 -16.81 12.77
CA ILE A 131 6.10 -17.64 12.59
C ILE A 131 5.84 -17.74 11.09
N ARG A 132 6.09 -18.93 10.52
CA ARG A 132 5.84 -19.19 9.09
C ARG A 132 4.38 -19.57 8.90
N LEU A 133 3.70 -18.89 7.98
CA LEU A 133 2.32 -19.21 7.61
C LEU A 133 2.29 -19.90 6.25
N GLY A 134 1.72 -21.11 6.23
CA GLY A 134 1.38 -21.81 5.00
C GLY A 134 -0.06 -21.55 4.57
N PRO A 135 -0.48 -22.14 3.43
CA PRO A 135 -1.89 -22.26 3.10
C PRO A 135 -2.67 -23.04 4.18
N LEU A 136 -3.98 -22.85 4.23
CA LEU A 136 -4.87 -23.66 5.05
C LEU A 136 -4.93 -25.08 4.48
N ASP A 137 -5.06 -26.07 5.37
CA ASP A 137 -5.37 -27.42 4.94
C ASP A 137 -6.79 -27.51 4.35
N GLU A 138 -7.10 -28.65 3.73
CA GLU A 138 -8.38 -28.87 3.05
C GLU A 138 -9.59 -28.72 3.99
N HIS A 139 -9.45 -29.12 5.26
CA HIS A 139 -10.53 -29.08 6.24
C HIS A 139 -10.77 -27.65 6.72
N ALA A 140 -9.73 -26.96 7.17
CA ALA A 140 -9.81 -25.56 7.58
C ALA A 140 -10.26 -24.65 6.43
N GLY A 141 -9.81 -24.92 5.20
CA GLY A 141 -10.28 -24.17 4.03
C GLY A 141 -11.73 -24.46 3.66
N ALA A 142 -12.21 -25.69 3.82
CA ALA A 142 -13.63 -26.03 3.66
C ALA A 142 -14.51 -25.34 4.71
N GLU A 143 -14.05 -25.25 5.97
CA GLU A 143 -14.75 -24.49 7.02
C GLU A 143 -14.93 -23.02 6.64
N VAL A 144 -13.90 -22.38 6.06
CA VAL A 144 -14.00 -21.00 5.57
C VAL A 144 -15.06 -20.87 4.46
N LEU A 145 -15.09 -21.81 3.52
CA LEU A 145 -16.06 -21.81 2.41
C LEU A 145 -17.50 -22.04 2.90
N LEU A 146 -17.70 -23.00 3.80
CA LEU A 146 -19.01 -23.32 4.39
C LEU A 146 -19.51 -22.19 5.30
N MET A 147 -18.62 -21.53 6.03
CA MET A 147 -18.98 -20.36 6.83
C MET A 147 -19.44 -19.20 5.95
N ALA A 148 -18.79 -19.00 4.80
CA ALA A 148 -19.14 -17.93 3.88
C ALA A 148 -20.40 -18.25 3.05
N ALA A 149 -20.56 -19.50 2.60
CA ALA A 149 -21.65 -19.94 1.73
C ALA A 149 -22.25 -21.28 2.22
N PRO A 150 -23.01 -21.29 3.33
CA PRO A 150 -23.48 -22.52 3.97
C PRO A 150 -24.44 -23.36 3.12
N GLY A 151 -25.08 -22.75 2.11
CA GLY A 151 -26.00 -23.42 1.20
C GLY A 151 -25.39 -23.85 -0.14
N ALA A 152 -24.07 -23.75 -0.32
CA ALA A 152 -23.42 -23.96 -1.62
C ALA A 152 -23.03 -25.42 -1.91
N GLY A 153 -23.17 -26.35 -0.97
CA GLY A 153 -22.84 -27.76 -1.21
C GLY A 153 -22.43 -28.52 0.03
N THR A 154 -21.87 -29.71 -0.18
CA THR A 154 -21.42 -30.59 0.92
C THR A 154 -20.03 -30.21 1.43
N VAL A 155 -19.62 -30.83 2.54
CA VAL A 155 -18.27 -30.67 3.10
C VAL A 155 -17.21 -31.16 2.12
N GLU A 156 -17.48 -32.28 1.45
CA GLU A 156 -16.57 -32.87 0.46
C GLU A 156 -16.39 -31.94 -0.75
N GLU A 157 -17.48 -31.35 -1.28
CA GLU A 157 -17.38 -30.37 -2.37
C GLU A 157 -16.61 -29.11 -1.94
N ALA A 158 -16.76 -28.68 -0.69
CA ALA A 158 -16.00 -27.56 -0.13
C ALA A 158 -14.51 -27.90 0.02
N GLN A 159 -14.16 -29.12 0.44
CA GLN A 159 -12.77 -29.60 0.51
C GLN A 159 -12.13 -29.65 -0.89
N GLU A 160 -12.83 -30.21 -1.89
CA GLU A 160 -12.33 -30.22 -3.27
C GLU A 160 -12.08 -28.82 -3.81
N LEU A 161 -12.99 -27.88 -3.55
CA LEU A 161 -12.82 -26.49 -3.94
C LEU A 161 -11.66 -25.84 -3.18
N SER A 162 -11.50 -26.12 -1.88
CA SER A 162 -10.40 -25.62 -1.07
C SER A 162 -9.03 -26.05 -1.62
N VAL A 163 -8.88 -27.33 -1.95
CA VAL A 163 -7.67 -27.87 -2.60
C VAL A 163 -7.42 -27.18 -3.93
N ARG A 164 -8.46 -26.98 -4.74
CA ARG A 164 -8.33 -26.29 -6.04
C ARG A 164 -7.90 -24.83 -5.90
N LEU A 165 -8.32 -24.16 -4.83
CA LEU A 165 -7.92 -22.79 -4.48
C LEU A 165 -6.58 -22.74 -3.73
N GLY A 166 -5.94 -23.89 -3.53
CA GLY A 166 -4.66 -24.03 -2.87
C GLY A 166 -4.68 -23.61 -1.40
N GLY A 167 -5.84 -23.70 -0.72
CA GLY A 167 -5.94 -23.34 0.70
C GLY A 167 -5.66 -21.86 1.01
N LEU A 168 -5.65 -20.98 0.01
CA LEU A 168 -5.29 -19.57 0.20
C LEU A 168 -6.45 -18.80 0.86
N PRO A 169 -6.27 -18.21 2.07
CA PRO A 169 -7.38 -17.56 2.78
C PRO A 169 -8.12 -16.49 1.97
N LEU A 170 -7.40 -15.73 1.14
CA LEU A 170 -8.01 -14.70 0.31
C LEU A 170 -8.81 -15.29 -0.86
N ALA A 171 -8.32 -16.34 -1.50
CA ALA A 171 -9.02 -17.02 -2.59
C ALA A 171 -10.29 -17.72 -2.06
N LEU A 172 -10.19 -18.37 -0.89
CA LEU A 172 -11.31 -18.98 -0.19
C LEU A 172 -12.37 -17.94 0.19
N ARG A 173 -11.97 -16.81 0.79
CA ARG A 173 -12.88 -15.71 1.14
C ARG A 173 -13.59 -15.15 -0.10
N ALA A 174 -12.86 -14.97 -1.19
CA ALA A 174 -13.40 -14.45 -2.43
C ALA A 174 -14.40 -15.42 -3.08
N ALA A 175 -14.05 -16.70 -3.18
CA ALA A 175 -14.94 -17.73 -3.70
C ALA A 175 -16.20 -17.87 -2.83
N GLY A 176 -16.03 -17.91 -1.50
CA GLY A 176 -17.15 -17.97 -0.56
C GLY A 176 -18.10 -16.79 -0.72
N ARG A 177 -17.58 -15.56 -0.85
CA ARG A 177 -18.41 -14.38 -1.09
C ARG A 177 -19.11 -14.41 -2.44
N ALA A 178 -18.42 -14.85 -3.49
CA ALA A 178 -19.02 -15.00 -4.82
C ALA A 178 -20.16 -16.04 -4.83
N LEU A 179 -20.00 -17.16 -4.10
CA LEU A 179 -21.00 -18.21 -3.96
C LEU A 179 -22.20 -17.80 -3.11
N ALA A 180 -21.97 -16.96 -2.10
CA ALA A 180 -23.00 -16.44 -1.21
C ALA A 180 -23.87 -15.37 -1.86
N GLU A 181 -23.40 -14.73 -2.94
CA GLU A 181 -24.11 -13.66 -3.62
C GLU A 181 -25.44 -14.17 -4.21
N PRO A 182 -26.60 -13.61 -3.82
CA PRO A 182 -27.90 -14.10 -4.28
C PRO A 182 -28.10 -14.06 -5.79
N THR A 183 -27.44 -13.11 -6.48
CA THR A 183 -27.51 -12.95 -7.93
C THR A 183 -26.43 -13.72 -8.68
N ALA A 184 -25.57 -14.48 -8.00
CA ALA A 184 -24.52 -15.24 -8.66
C ALA A 184 -25.10 -16.37 -9.53
N ALA A 185 -24.51 -16.55 -10.71
CA ALA A 185 -24.84 -17.67 -11.59
C ALA A 185 -24.26 -18.99 -11.05
N LEU A 186 -23.10 -18.91 -10.38
CA LEU A 186 -22.43 -20.05 -9.78
C LEU A 186 -22.70 -20.06 -8.28
N ARG A 187 -23.63 -20.92 -7.85
CA ARG A 187 -24.07 -21.01 -6.45
C ARG A 187 -23.67 -22.30 -5.75
N SER A 188 -23.08 -23.26 -6.46
CA SER A 188 -22.55 -24.49 -5.86
C SER A 188 -21.03 -24.57 -5.92
N PHE A 189 -20.44 -25.23 -4.92
CA PHE A 189 -19.00 -25.49 -4.87
C PHE A 189 -18.52 -26.24 -6.12
N SER A 190 -19.27 -27.26 -6.54
CA SER A 190 -18.99 -28.06 -7.74
C SER A 190 -19.02 -27.24 -9.04
N ALA A 191 -20.06 -26.40 -9.23
CA ALA A 191 -20.17 -25.55 -10.40
C ALA A 191 -19.06 -24.50 -10.46
N TYR A 192 -18.71 -23.90 -9.31
CA TYR A 192 -17.62 -22.94 -9.20
C TYR A 192 -16.26 -23.59 -9.49
N ARG A 193 -16.01 -24.79 -8.95
CA ARG A 193 -14.80 -25.58 -9.23
C ARG A 193 -14.68 -25.90 -10.73
N GLN A 194 -15.79 -26.29 -11.37
CA GLN A 194 -15.80 -26.59 -12.80
C GLN A 194 -15.54 -25.34 -13.66
N ALA A 195 -16.10 -24.19 -13.29
CA ALA A 195 -15.85 -22.92 -13.96
C ALA A 195 -14.38 -22.45 -13.83
N LEU A 196 -13.75 -22.68 -12.68
CA LEU A 196 -12.31 -22.46 -12.51
C LEU A 196 -11.49 -23.39 -13.42
N ALA A 197 -11.90 -24.65 -13.57
CA ALA A 197 -11.22 -25.61 -14.44
C ALA A 197 -11.34 -25.23 -15.92
N SER A 198 -12.53 -24.88 -16.40
CA SER A 198 -12.74 -24.48 -17.80
C SER A 198 -11.97 -23.20 -18.16
N ARG A 199 -11.91 -22.22 -17.25
CA ARG A 199 -11.18 -20.98 -17.49
C ARG A 199 -9.67 -21.12 -17.46
N SER A 200 -9.15 -22.05 -16.63
CA SER A 200 -7.73 -22.39 -16.64
C SER A 200 -7.25 -22.94 -17.99
N ILE A 201 -8.17 -23.34 -18.88
CA ILE A 201 -7.87 -23.81 -20.22
C ILE A 201 -7.89 -22.65 -21.24
N SER A 202 -8.74 -21.64 -21.06
CA SER A 202 -9.00 -20.61 -22.09
C SER A 202 -8.25 -19.28 -21.91
N VAL A 203 -7.92 -18.86 -20.68
CA VAL A 203 -7.36 -17.52 -20.43
C VAL A 203 -5.87 -17.57 -20.07
N LEU A 204 -5.42 -18.62 -19.36
CA LEU A 204 -4.03 -18.79 -18.91
C LEU A 204 -3.72 -20.30 -18.70
N PRO A 205 -3.17 -21.02 -19.70
CA PRO A 205 -2.98 -22.47 -19.63
C PRO A 205 -1.92 -22.91 -18.58
N GLY A 206 -2.15 -24.05 -17.91
CA GLY A 206 -1.12 -24.75 -17.13
C GLY A 206 -1.34 -24.94 -15.62
N LEU A 207 -2.56 -24.77 -15.10
CA LEU A 207 -2.86 -25.02 -13.69
C LEU A 207 -2.86 -26.53 -13.36
N PRO A 208 -2.06 -27.00 -12.38
CA PRO A 208 -2.13 -28.38 -11.92
C PRO A 208 -3.50 -28.67 -11.27
N VAL A 209 -3.88 -29.96 -11.18
CA VAL A 209 -5.09 -30.39 -10.48
C VAL A 209 -5.04 -29.99 -8.99
N SER A 210 -3.86 -30.16 -8.37
CA SER A 210 -3.53 -29.68 -7.03
C SER A 210 -2.34 -28.70 -7.13
N PRO A 211 -2.60 -27.39 -7.07
CA PRO A 211 -1.57 -26.38 -7.23
C PRO A 211 -0.76 -26.20 -5.93
N ASP A 212 0.57 -26.13 -6.03
CA ASP A 212 1.40 -25.76 -4.87
C ASP A 212 1.26 -24.25 -4.59
N ALA A 213 0.36 -23.91 -3.67
CA ALA A 213 0.13 -22.54 -3.24
C ALA A 213 1.22 -21.99 -2.31
N SER A 214 2.24 -22.79 -1.98
CA SER A 214 3.46 -22.32 -1.31
C SER A 214 4.32 -21.49 -2.26
N ASP A 215 4.25 -21.77 -3.56
CA ASP A 215 4.85 -20.93 -4.60
C ASP A 215 4.11 -19.58 -4.71
N PRO A 216 4.78 -18.44 -4.47
CA PRO A 216 4.18 -17.12 -4.59
C PRO A 216 3.60 -16.80 -5.97
N GLU A 217 4.14 -17.35 -7.06
CA GLU A 217 3.64 -17.09 -8.41
C GLU A 217 2.35 -17.87 -8.67
N MET A 218 2.33 -19.16 -8.34
CA MET A 218 1.11 -19.97 -8.36
C MET A 218 0.01 -19.39 -7.48
N ALA A 219 0.35 -18.95 -6.26
CA ALA A 219 -0.63 -18.37 -5.34
C ALA A 219 -1.32 -17.11 -5.90
N ARG A 220 -0.55 -16.22 -6.54
CA ARG A 220 -1.10 -15.02 -7.20
C ARG A 220 -2.03 -15.37 -8.35
N ARG A 221 -1.65 -16.35 -9.17
CA ARG A 221 -2.48 -16.84 -10.28
C ARG A 221 -3.82 -17.39 -9.77
N LEU A 222 -3.79 -18.28 -8.77
CA LEU A 222 -5.00 -18.84 -8.15
C LEU A 222 -5.97 -17.78 -7.64
N VAL A 223 -5.44 -16.78 -6.93
CA VAL A 223 -6.24 -15.67 -6.43
C VAL A 223 -6.85 -14.88 -7.60
N GLY A 224 -6.06 -14.60 -8.66
CA GLY A 224 -6.54 -13.91 -9.86
C GLY A 224 -7.74 -14.59 -10.52
N TYR A 225 -7.69 -15.92 -10.67
CA TYR A 225 -8.79 -16.67 -11.29
C TYR A 225 -10.12 -16.51 -10.53
N THR A 226 -10.08 -16.44 -9.19
CA THR A 226 -11.32 -16.30 -8.39
C THR A 226 -12.06 -14.99 -8.67
N TRP A 227 -11.33 -13.89 -8.81
CA TRP A 227 -11.93 -12.58 -9.05
C TRP A 227 -12.27 -12.37 -10.51
N GLU A 228 -11.46 -12.88 -11.41
CA GLU A 228 -11.81 -12.90 -12.81
C GLU A 228 -13.16 -13.61 -13.02
N LEU A 229 -13.43 -14.73 -12.32
CA LEU A 229 -14.71 -15.43 -12.41
C LEU A 229 -15.87 -14.58 -11.86
N SER A 230 -15.60 -13.78 -10.83
CA SER A 230 -16.55 -12.80 -10.31
C SER A 230 -16.81 -11.67 -11.31
N LEU A 231 -15.77 -11.20 -12.02
CA LEU A 231 -15.88 -10.18 -13.07
C LEU A 231 -16.65 -10.67 -14.29
N ASP A 232 -16.49 -11.94 -14.70
CA ASP A 232 -17.29 -12.56 -15.76
C ASP A 232 -18.77 -12.62 -15.37
N GLN A 233 -19.07 -13.00 -14.13
CA GLN A 233 -20.44 -13.02 -13.63
C GLN A 233 -21.06 -11.62 -13.59
N LEU A 234 -20.30 -10.61 -13.16
CA LEU A 234 -20.75 -9.21 -13.20
C LEU A 234 -21.00 -8.75 -14.65
N ALA A 235 -20.11 -9.07 -15.59
CA ALA A 235 -20.30 -8.73 -17.00
C ALA A 235 -21.55 -9.39 -17.59
N ALA A 236 -21.74 -10.69 -17.34
CA ALA A 236 -22.94 -11.43 -17.76
C ALA A 236 -24.22 -10.89 -17.09
N GLY A 237 -24.12 -10.37 -15.87
CA GLY A 237 -25.18 -9.70 -15.14
C GLY A 237 -25.45 -8.24 -15.55
N GLY A 238 -24.87 -7.77 -16.66
CA GLY A 238 -25.10 -6.42 -17.18
C GLY A 238 -24.19 -5.33 -16.61
N LEU A 239 -23.11 -5.71 -15.91
CA LEU A 239 -22.11 -4.79 -15.34
C LEU A 239 -20.73 -5.00 -15.98
N PRO A 240 -20.57 -4.82 -17.32
CA PRO A 240 -19.30 -5.03 -18.01
C PRO A 240 -18.20 -4.07 -17.56
N LEU A 241 -18.59 -2.92 -17.01
CA LEU A 241 -17.68 -1.89 -16.50
C LEU A 241 -16.95 -2.28 -15.22
N ALA A 242 -17.34 -3.37 -14.54
CA ALA A 242 -16.68 -3.82 -13.31
C ALA A 242 -15.19 -4.14 -13.52
N ARG A 243 -14.84 -4.80 -14.63
CA ARG A 243 -13.44 -5.15 -14.95
C ARG A 243 -12.56 -3.91 -15.21
N PRO A 244 -12.89 -3.01 -16.14
CA PRO A 244 -12.07 -1.81 -16.37
C PRO A 244 -12.02 -0.90 -15.13
N LEU A 245 -13.10 -0.83 -14.35
CA LEU A 245 -13.11 -0.09 -13.09
C LEU A 245 -12.15 -0.67 -12.05
N LEU A 246 -12.12 -2.00 -11.87
CA LEU A 246 -11.16 -2.66 -10.99
C LEU A 246 -9.72 -2.42 -11.48
N GLY A 247 -9.52 -2.49 -12.79
CA GLY A 247 -8.24 -2.17 -13.42
C GLY A 247 -7.76 -0.76 -13.12
N LEU A 248 -8.63 0.24 -13.29
CA LEU A 248 -8.32 1.63 -12.94
C LEU A 248 -8.02 1.80 -11.45
N ALA A 249 -8.84 1.20 -10.59
CA ALA A 249 -8.64 1.24 -9.15
C ALA A 249 -7.28 0.63 -8.75
N ALA A 250 -6.81 -0.39 -9.47
CA ALA A 250 -5.50 -1.01 -9.23
C ALA A 250 -4.31 -0.11 -9.62
N LEU A 251 -4.49 0.84 -10.55
CA LEU A 251 -3.44 1.79 -10.94
C LEU A 251 -3.13 2.84 -9.85
N PHE A 252 -4.09 3.16 -8.98
CA PHE A 252 -3.85 4.04 -7.83
C PHE A 252 -2.86 3.41 -6.84
N ALA A 253 -2.24 4.25 -6.01
CA ALA A 253 -1.36 3.79 -4.94
C ALA A 253 -2.10 2.90 -3.91
N GLU A 254 -1.33 2.12 -3.15
CA GLU A 254 -1.85 1.24 -2.09
C GLU A 254 -2.32 2.03 -0.84
N ALA A 255 -3.40 2.79 -1.03
CA ALA A 255 -4.02 3.67 -0.05
C ALA A 255 -5.53 3.79 -0.33
N PRO A 256 -6.34 4.27 0.63
CA PRO A 256 -7.75 4.56 0.39
C PRO A 256 -7.92 5.55 -0.77
N ILE A 257 -8.66 5.16 -1.80
CA ILE A 257 -8.89 5.92 -3.02
C ILE A 257 -10.14 6.79 -2.82
N PRO A 258 -10.07 8.12 -2.94
CA PRO A 258 -11.27 8.96 -2.95
C PRO A 258 -12.25 8.53 -4.04
N ARG A 259 -13.52 8.30 -3.68
CA ARG A 259 -14.58 7.95 -4.63
C ARG A 259 -14.71 8.98 -5.76
N SER A 260 -14.39 10.25 -5.48
CA SER A 260 -14.41 11.36 -6.43
C SER A 260 -13.40 11.23 -7.57
N LEU A 261 -12.35 10.43 -7.43
CA LEU A 261 -11.36 10.19 -8.51
C LEU A 261 -11.87 9.22 -9.57
N LEU A 262 -12.83 8.36 -9.23
CA LEU A 262 -13.44 7.43 -10.18
C LEU A 262 -14.63 8.11 -10.82
N THR A 263 -14.42 8.80 -11.93
CA THR A 263 -15.50 9.52 -12.63
C THR A 263 -16.00 8.76 -13.86
N PRO A 264 -17.24 9.01 -14.31
CA PRO A 264 -17.74 8.44 -15.56
C PRO A 264 -16.85 8.81 -16.74
N GLU A 265 -16.33 10.04 -16.78
CA GLU A 265 -15.45 10.52 -17.85
C GLU A 265 -14.12 9.76 -17.87
N LEU A 266 -13.52 9.49 -16.71
CA LEU A 266 -12.30 8.69 -16.61
C LEU A 266 -12.54 7.27 -17.13
N LEU A 267 -13.62 6.64 -16.69
CA LEU A 267 -13.95 5.28 -17.11
C LEU A 267 -14.31 5.23 -18.60
N GLY A 268 -14.95 6.29 -19.13
CA GLY A 268 -15.28 6.39 -20.55
C GLY A 268 -14.05 6.57 -21.44
N GLN A 269 -13.08 7.38 -21.02
CA GLN A 269 -11.79 7.53 -21.72
C GLN A 269 -11.05 6.20 -21.82
N VAL A 270 -11.10 5.41 -20.74
CA VAL A 270 -10.42 4.13 -20.62
C VAL A 270 -11.10 3.02 -21.42
N THR A 271 -12.42 3.01 -21.44
CA THR A 271 -13.22 1.99 -22.14
C THR A 271 -13.57 2.36 -23.58
N GLY A 272 -13.30 3.59 -24.00
CA GLY A 272 -13.70 4.12 -25.31
C GLY A 272 -15.22 4.19 -25.49
N SER A 273 -15.97 4.24 -24.39
CA SER A 273 -17.44 4.20 -24.36
C SER A 273 -18.00 5.33 -23.53
N ASP A 274 -19.23 5.76 -23.81
CA ASP A 274 -19.92 6.70 -22.93
C ASP A 274 -20.40 5.98 -21.67
N VAL A 275 -20.11 6.55 -20.51
CA VAL A 275 -20.38 5.95 -19.20
C VAL A 275 -21.28 6.89 -18.42
N SER A 276 -22.43 6.37 -17.98
CA SER A 276 -23.32 7.12 -17.08
C SER A 276 -22.92 6.95 -15.62
N THR A 277 -23.31 7.90 -14.77
CA THR A 277 -23.14 7.80 -13.31
C THR A 277 -23.79 6.53 -12.76
N ALA A 278 -24.98 6.17 -13.25
CA ALA A 278 -25.68 4.95 -12.83
C ALA A 278 -24.90 3.68 -13.19
N ALA A 279 -24.25 3.64 -14.36
CA ALA A 279 -23.44 2.50 -14.78
C ALA A 279 -22.16 2.36 -13.92
N LEU A 280 -21.52 3.48 -13.60
CA LEU A 280 -20.38 3.53 -12.68
C LEU A 280 -20.77 3.08 -11.26
N ASP A 281 -21.87 3.59 -10.71
CA ASP A 281 -22.35 3.22 -9.38
C ASP A 281 -22.76 1.75 -9.32
N GLY A 282 -23.39 1.25 -10.38
CA GLY A 282 -23.71 -0.18 -10.54
C GLY A 282 -22.46 -1.05 -10.53
N ALA A 283 -21.39 -0.64 -11.24
CA ALA A 283 -20.12 -1.35 -11.26
C ALA A 283 -19.42 -1.33 -9.89
N LEU A 284 -19.38 -0.19 -9.20
CA LEU A 284 -18.84 -0.08 -7.83
C LEU A 284 -19.60 -0.95 -6.85
N ALA A 285 -20.94 -0.91 -6.88
CA ALA A 285 -21.77 -1.76 -6.05
C ALA A 285 -21.54 -3.24 -6.36
N GLY A 286 -21.38 -3.60 -7.63
CA GLY A 286 -21.03 -4.96 -8.06
C GLY A 286 -19.68 -5.43 -7.50
N LEU A 287 -18.62 -4.64 -7.65
CA LEU A 287 -17.30 -4.95 -7.08
C LEU A 287 -17.34 -5.06 -5.56
N GLY A 288 -18.13 -4.21 -4.89
CA GLY A 288 -18.37 -4.27 -3.45
C GLY A 288 -19.09 -5.54 -3.03
N ARG A 289 -20.14 -5.96 -3.75
CA ARG A 289 -20.87 -7.22 -3.48
C ARG A 289 -19.95 -8.44 -3.55
N TYR A 290 -19.07 -8.51 -4.55
CA TYR A 290 -18.09 -9.60 -4.67
C TYR A 290 -16.84 -9.43 -3.78
N GLY A 291 -16.71 -8.32 -3.02
CA GLY A 291 -15.61 -8.07 -2.09
C GLY A 291 -14.27 -7.81 -2.76
N LEU A 292 -14.31 -7.37 -4.02
CA LEU A 292 -13.14 -6.92 -4.79
C LEU A 292 -12.74 -5.49 -4.43
N LEU A 293 -13.69 -4.74 -3.86
CA LEU A 293 -13.53 -3.37 -3.41
C LEU A 293 -14.28 -3.20 -2.09
N GLU A 294 -13.63 -2.62 -1.09
CA GLU A 294 -14.22 -2.35 0.21
C GLU A 294 -14.53 -0.85 0.32
N VAL A 295 -15.74 -0.52 0.78
CA VAL A 295 -16.12 0.85 1.13
C VAL A 295 -16.05 0.93 2.66
N PRO A 296 -15.07 1.63 3.25
CA PRO A 296 -14.98 1.78 4.69
C PRO A 296 -16.25 2.44 5.26
N ASP A 297 -16.63 2.05 6.48
CA ASP A 297 -17.77 2.64 7.18
C ASP A 297 -17.55 4.15 7.36
N PRO A 298 -18.46 5.02 6.85
CA PRO A 298 -18.34 6.46 6.96
C PRO A 298 -18.29 6.96 8.41
N ALA A 299 -18.76 6.18 9.39
CA ALA A 299 -18.64 6.52 10.81
C ALA A 299 -17.20 6.44 11.34
N ARG A 300 -16.28 5.75 10.62
CA ARG A 300 -14.88 5.54 11.02
C ARG A 300 -13.86 6.32 10.20
N THR A 301 -14.30 6.98 9.12
CA THR A 301 -13.44 7.77 8.24
C THR A 301 -13.84 9.24 8.27
N HIS A 302 -12.89 10.14 8.00
CA HIS A 302 -13.15 11.56 7.72
C HIS A 302 -14.30 11.73 6.69
N GLN A 303 -14.83 12.95 6.54
CA GLN A 303 -15.99 13.31 5.68
C GLN A 303 -15.93 12.85 4.19
N ILE A 304 -14.86 12.19 3.77
CA ILE A 304 -14.55 11.82 2.39
C ILE A 304 -14.83 10.34 2.17
N SER A 305 -15.72 10.05 1.22
CA SER A 305 -15.98 8.68 0.78
C SER A 305 -14.74 8.11 0.10
N THR A 306 -14.22 7.00 0.62
CA THR A 306 -13.05 6.30 0.08
C THR A 306 -13.36 4.85 -0.28
N LEU A 307 -12.51 4.26 -1.11
CA LEU A 307 -12.58 2.90 -1.59
C LEU A 307 -11.23 2.23 -1.31
N VAL A 308 -11.24 0.98 -0.86
CA VAL A 308 -10.02 0.25 -0.51
C VAL A 308 -9.96 -1.02 -1.33
N LEU A 309 -8.85 -1.19 -2.04
CA LEU A 309 -8.49 -2.46 -2.68
C LEU A 309 -7.55 -3.23 -1.76
N HIS A 310 -7.78 -4.53 -1.65
CA HIS A 310 -6.83 -5.40 -0.96
C HIS A 310 -5.52 -5.47 -1.79
N PRO A 311 -4.32 -5.43 -1.16
CA PRO A 311 -3.05 -5.37 -1.89
C PRO A 311 -2.85 -6.47 -2.94
N LEU A 312 -3.25 -7.70 -2.60
CA LEU A 312 -3.20 -8.82 -3.55
C LEU A 312 -4.22 -8.69 -4.71
N VAL A 313 -5.37 -8.01 -4.49
CA VAL A 313 -6.30 -7.63 -5.58
C VAL A 313 -5.60 -6.73 -6.56
N ARG A 314 -5.03 -5.66 -6.03
CA ARG A 314 -4.27 -4.71 -6.81
C ARG A 314 -3.13 -5.37 -7.60
N GLU A 315 -2.26 -6.14 -6.93
CA GLU A 315 -1.10 -6.79 -7.55
C GLU A 315 -1.54 -7.72 -8.69
N THR A 316 -2.51 -8.59 -8.45
CA THR A 316 -2.96 -9.53 -9.48
C THR A 316 -3.68 -8.84 -10.63
N THR A 317 -4.49 -7.81 -10.35
CA THR A 317 -5.13 -7.01 -11.41
C THR A 317 -4.11 -6.30 -12.27
N LEU A 318 -3.04 -5.73 -11.70
CA LEU A 318 -1.98 -5.10 -12.47
C LEU A 318 -1.26 -6.09 -13.39
N LEU A 319 -0.93 -7.28 -12.88
CA LEU A 319 -0.30 -8.35 -13.68
C LEU A 319 -1.19 -8.76 -14.87
N LEU A 320 -2.51 -8.85 -14.68
CA LEU A 320 -3.46 -9.18 -15.75
C LEU A 320 -3.65 -8.02 -16.74
N LEU A 321 -3.64 -6.78 -16.26
CA LEU A 321 -3.73 -5.59 -17.12
C LEU A 321 -2.51 -5.50 -18.06
N GLU A 322 -1.30 -5.69 -17.54
CA GLU A 322 -0.06 -5.65 -18.32
C GLU A 322 -0.03 -6.69 -19.45
N GLN A 323 -0.74 -7.81 -19.26
CA GLN A 323 -0.83 -8.88 -20.26
C GLN A 323 -1.88 -8.62 -21.34
N THR A 324 -2.89 -7.79 -21.06
CA THR A 324 -4.10 -7.69 -21.89
C THR A 324 -4.31 -6.31 -22.52
N THR A 325 -3.71 -5.27 -21.95
CA THR A 325 -3.96 -3.87 -22.31
C THR A 325 -2.67 -3.07 -22.27
N ASP A 326 -2.50 -2.07 -23.14
CA ASP A 326 -1.44 -1.08 -22.98
C ASP A 326 -1.82 -0.11 -21.84
N PRO A 327 -1.13 -0.12 -20.68
CA PRO A 327 -1.53 0.68 -19.53
C PRO A 327 -1.27 2.17 -19.73
N ARG A 328 -0.50 2.59 -20.76
CA ARG A 328 -0.09 3.99 -20.94
C ARG A 328 -1.27 4.95 -21.10
N SER A 329 -2.24 4.61 -21.93
CA SER A 329 -3.41 5.48 -22.16
C SER A 329 -4.24 5.66 -20.89
N TRP A 330 -4.34 4.61 -20.06
CA TRP A 330 -5.05 4.65 -18.78
C TRP A 330 -4.28 5.49 -17.76
N GLN A 331 -2.96 5.35 -17.73
CA GLN A 331 -2.07 6.13 -16.90
C GLN A 331 -2.11 7.63 -17.24
N GLU A 332 -2.16 7.98 -18.53
CA GLU A 332 -2.32 9.37 -18.98
C GLU A 332 -3.67 9.97 -18.57
N ALA A 333 -4.76 9.19 -18.68
CA ALA A 333 -6.08 9.62 -18.23
C ALA A 333 -6.10 9.82 -16.70
N LEU A 334 -5.51 8.89 -15.96
CA LEU A 334 -5.35 8.98 -14.51
C LEU A 334 -4.53 10.22 -14.10
N SER A 335 -3.45 10.51 -14.82
CA SER A 335 -2.61 11.69 -14.59
C SER A 335 -3.42 12.99 -14.66
N ARG A 336 -4.23 13.15 -15.71
CA ARG A 336 -5.08 14.34 -15.87
C ARG A 336 -6.08 14.50 -14.73
N VAL A 337 -6.73 13.42 -14.31
CA VAL A 337 -7.71 13.45 -13.21
C VAL A 337 -7.03 13.80 -11.88
N LEU A 338 -5.88 13.20 -11.58
CA LEU A 338 -5.14 13.49 -10.35
C LEU A 338 -4.70 14.96 -10.28
N ILE A 339 -4.20 15.53 -11.39
CA ILE A 339 -3.80 16.95 -11.44
C ILE A 339 -5.02 17.85 -11.22
N ALA A 340 -6.13 17.60 -11.93
CA ALA A 340 -7.36 18.39 -11.77
C ALA A 340 -7.90 18.34 -10.33
N HIS A 341 -7.90 17.16 -9.69
CA HIS A 341 -8.33 17.02 -8.30
C HIS A 341 -7.42 17.75 -7.31
N VAL A 342 -6.11 17.85 -7.58
CA VAL A 342 -5.20 18.65 -6.77
C VAL A 342 -5.53 20.14 -6.90
N ASP A 343 -5.79 20.62 -8.11
CA ASP A 343 -6.15 22.02 -8.35
C ASP A 343 -7.47 22.38 -7.65
N ASP A 344 -8.50 21.53 -7.77
CA ASP A 344 -9.78 21.68 -7.08
C ASP A 344 -9.60 21.69 -5.55
N THR A 345 -8.78 20.76 -5.03
CA THR A 345 -8.49 20.66 -3.59
C THR A 345 -7.79 21.92 -3.08
N ALA A 346 -6.85 22.46 -3.86
CA ALA A 346 -6.14 23.68 -3.52
C ALA A 346 -7.04 24.92 -3.56
N ALA A 347 -7.98 24.99 -4.52
CA ALA A 347 -8.91 26.10 -4.67
C ALA A 347 -9.88 26.23 -3.47
N VAL A 348 -10.25 25.11 -2.84
CA VAL A 348 -11.10 25.09 -1.64
C VAL A 348 -10.36 25.59 -0.38
N GLY A 349 -9.02 25.60 -0.40
CA GLY A 349 -8.20 26.05 0.73
C GLY A 349 -8.34 25.15 1.95
N ARG A 350 -8.65 25.72 3.13
CA ARG A 350 -8.72 24.95 4.40
C ARG A 350 -9.73 23.80 4.36
N GLY A 351 -10.81 23.92 3.60
CA GLY A 351 -11.79 22.84 3.44
C GLY A 351 -11.26 21.64 2.64
N GLY A 352 -10.16 21.80 1.89
CA GLY A 352 -9.53 20.74 1.12
C GLY A 352 -8.48 19.93 1.87
N TRP A 353 -8.18 20.25 3.13
CA TRP A 353 -7.07 19.63 3.86
C TRP A 353 -7.23 18.12 4.07
N ASP A 354 -8.43 17.65 4.37
CA ASP A 354 -8.69 16.22 4.50
C ASP A 354 -8.52 15.51 3.15
N THR A 355 -8.99 16.14 2.07
CA THR A 355 -8.82 15.61 0.70
C THR A 355 -7.35 15.56 0.32
N ALA A 356 -6.57 16.57 0.70
CA ALA A 356 -5.13 16.59 0.45
C ALA A 356 -4.42 15.42 1.14
N ARG A 357 -4.79 15.07 2.38
CA ARG A 357 -4.22 13.91 3.09
C ARG A 357 -4.52 12.59 2.40
N VAL A 358 -5.74 12.42 1.89
CA VAL A 358 -6.15 11.19 1.19
C VAL A 358 -5.55 11.14 -0.22
N LEU A 359 -5.37 12.27 -0.89
CA LEU A 359 -4.77 12.32 -2.23
C LEU A 359 -3.26 12.06 -2.20
N ALA A 360 -2.54 12.52 -1.17
CA ALA A 360 -1.08 12.50 -1.10
C ALA A 360 -0.41 11.19 -1.54
N PRO A 361 -0.87 9.99 -1.10
CA PRO A 361 -0.24 8.73 -1.49
C PRO A 361 -0.31 8.43 -2.99
N HIS A 362 -1.23 9.05 -3.73
CA HIS A 362 -1.46 8.77 -5.15
C HIS A 362 -0.59 9.62 -6.10
N LEU A 363 -0.06 10.76 -5.67
CA LEU A 363 0.68 11.66 -6.57
C LEU A 363 2.09 11.18 -6.95
N PRO A 364 2.83 10.39 -6.16
CA PRO A 364 4.12 9.86 -6.61
C PRO A 364 4.06 9.10 -7.93
N LEU A 365 2.90 8.49 -8.25
CA LEU A 365 2.63 7.86 -9.54
C LEU A 365 2.89 8.83 -10.71
N LEU A 366 2.50 10.11 -10.58
CA LEU A 366 2.67 11.11 -11.63
C LEU A 366 4.14 11.29 -12.05
N THR A 367 5.08 11.16 -11.11
CA THR A 367 6.51 11.34 -11.42
C THR A 367 7.11 10.17 -12.20
N GLY A 368 6.54 8.97 -12.04
CA GLY A 368 6.90 7.81 -12.85
C GLY A 368 6.36 7.91 -14.27
N LEU A 369 5.12 8.38 -14.43
CA LEU A 369 4.44 8.50 -15.73
C LEU A 369 5.09 9.51 -16.66
N HIS A 370 5.55 10.64 -16.12
CA HIS A 370 6.17 11.72 -16.92
C HIS A 370 7.69 11.71 -16.79
N SER A 371 8.28 10.55 -16.53
CA SER A 371 9.71 10.44 -16.23
C SER A 371 10.61 10.72 -17.43
N ALA A 372 10.14 10.51 -18.67
CA ALA A 372 10.97 10.60 -19.87
C ALA A 372 11.00 11.98 -20.54
N ASP A 373 10.02 12.86 -20.29
CA ASP A 373 9.86 14.12 -21.01
C ASP A 373 9.74 15.33 -20.05
N PRO A 374 10.70 16.29 -20.07
CA PRO A 374 10.64 17.51 -19.27
C PRO A 374 9.38 18.35 -19.45
N ALA A 375 8.74 18.31 -20.63
CA ALA A 375 7.53 19.09 -20.92
C ALA A 375 6.30 18.55 -20.19
N THR A 376 6.16 17.22 -20.13
CA THR A 376 5.06 16.55 -19.42
C THR A 376 5.34 16.40 -17.92
N PHE A 377 6.61 16.48 -17.50
CA PHE A 377 7.00 16.43 -16.09
C PHE A 377 6.54 17.67 -15.30
N ARG A 378 6.48 18.85 -15.93
CA ARG A 378 6.15 20.10 -15.23
C ARG A 378 4.76 20.10 -14.57
N PRO A 379 3.64 19.77 -15.27
CA PRO A 379 2.33 19.71 -14.63
C PRO A 379 2.26 18.74 -13.44
N ALA A 380 2.88 17.56 -13.57
CA ALA A 380 2.98 16.61 -12.48
C ALA A 380 3.74 17.20 -11.28
N ARG A 381 4.90 17.81 -11.51
CA ARG A 381 5.70 18.44 -10.46
C ARG A 381 4.92 19.55 -9.75
N ASP A 382 4.27 20.42 -10.51
CA ASP A 382 3.50 21.54 -9.96
C ASP A 382 2.32 21.06 -9.10
N ALA A 383 1.66 19.94 -9.47
CA ALA A 383 0.63 19.30 -8.66
C ALA A 383 1.19 18.76 -7.33
N LEU A 384 2.33 18.04 -7.35
CA LEU A 384 2.97 17.56 -6.11
C LEU A 384 3.36 18.73 -5.19
N ASP A 385 3.96 19.79 -5.74
CA ASP A 385 4.37 20.98 -4.97
C ASP A 385 3.17 21.71 -4.34
N THR A 386 2.07 21.82 -5.09
CA THR A 386 0.83 22.45 -4.64
C THR A 386 0.25 21.68 -3.46
N LEU A 387 0.12 20.37 -3.58
CA LEU A 387 -0.43 19.55 -2.50
C LEU A 387 0.50 19.50 -1.28
N ALA A 388 1.81 19.42 -1.49
CA ALA A 388 2.79 19.48 -0.39
C ALA A 388 2.65 20.79 0.40
N SER A 389 2.41 21.91 -0.26
CA SER A 389 2.20 23.21 0.39
C SER A 389 0.87 23.26 1.17
N GLN A 390 -0.19 22.62 0.68
CA GLN A 390 -1.46 22.47 1.43
C GLN A 390 -1.28 21.59 2.67
N LEU A 391 -0.55 20.48 2.53
CA LEU A 391 -0.24 19.58 3.64
C LEU A 391 0.60 20.28 4.71
N HIS A 392 1.56 21.14 4.31
CA HIS A 392 2.30 21.99 5.23
C HIS A 392 1.37 22.89 6.05
N ALA A 393 0.48 23.62 5.36
CA ALA A 393 -0.49 24.52 6.01
C ALA A 393 -1.45 23.76 6.95
N ALA A 394 -1.76 22.50 6.63
CA ALA A 394 -2.56 21.60 7.45
C ALA A 394 -1.78 20.93 8.61
N GLY A 395 -0.48 21.21 8.76
CA GLY A 395 0.39 20.54 9.74
C GLY A 395 0.67 19.06 9.47
N ALA A 396 0.37 18.58 8.25
CA ALA A 396 0.55 17.21 7.81
C ALA A 396 2.00 16.94 7.35
N PHE A 397 2.98 17.29 8.19
CA PHE A 397 4.39 17.38 7.77
C PHE A 397 5.01 16.06 7.29
N ALA A 398 4.54 14.91 7.79
CA ALA A 398 5.01 13.61 7.31
C ALA A 398 4.56 13.33 5.86
N ALA A 399 3.32 13.70 5.52
CA ALA A 399 2.81 13.57 4.15
C ALA A 399 3.45 14.60 3.21
N GLU A 400 3.68 15.84 3.69
CA GLU A 400 4.47 16.85 2.97
C GLU A 400 5.87 16.32 2.63
N LEU A 401 6.58 15.77 3.62
CA LEU A 401 7.94 15.27 3.46
C LEU A 401 8.03 14.25 2.31
N GLY A 402 7.14 13.26 2.29
CA GLY A 402 7.13 12.24 1.24
C GLY A 402 6.93 12.83 -0.17
N LEU A 403 6.04 13.83 -0.31
CA LEU A 403 5.85 14.50 -1.60
C LEU A 403 7.07 15.33 -2.01
N ARG A 404 7.69 16.07 -1.08
CA ARG A 404 8.91 16.86 -1.37
C ARG A 404 10.09 15.97 -1.75
N GLN A 405 10.25 14.82 -1.10
CA GLN A 405 11.26 13.81 -1.47
C GLN A 405 11.02 13.29 -2.89
N THR A 406 9.77 12.96 -3.22
CA THR A 406 9.39 12.49 -4.56
C THR A 406 9.71 13.53 -5.63
N VAL A 407 9.36 14.81 -5.39
CA VAL A 407 9.68 15.92 -6.29
C VAL A 407 11.18 16.06 -6.48
N LEU A 408 11.96 16.08 -5.39
CA LEU A 408 13.41 16.23 -5.46
C LEU A 408 14.05 15.11 -6.29
N HIS A 409 13.70 13.85 -6.02
CA HIS A 409 14.25 12.72 -6.76
C HIS A 409 13.91 12.81 -8.25
N ALA A 410 12.69 13.21 -8.58
CA ALA A 410 12.28 13.35 -9.97
C ALA A 410 12.97 14.54 -10.66
N GLU A 411 13.15 15.69 -9.98
CA GLU A 411 13.89 16.84 -10.53
C GLU A 411 15.38 16.54 -10.71
N GLU A 412 16.02 15.83 -9.77
CA GLU A 412 17.42 15.39 -9.91
C GLU A 412 17.60 14.49 -11.13
N ARG A 413 16.65 13.58 -11.38
CA ARG A 413 16.69 12.67 -12.53
C ARG A 413 16.43 13.37 -13.86
N VAL A 414 15.47 14.30 -13.93
CA VAL A 414 15.05 14.95 -15.19
C VAL A 414 15.94 16.15 -15.54
N ARG A 415 16.36 16.93 -14.54
CA ARG A 415 17.04 18.23 -14.73
C ARG A 415 18.48 18.25 -14.19
N GLY A 416 18.87 17.26 -13.39
CA GLY A 416 20.18 17.20 -12.75
C GLY A 416 20.21 17.87 -11.36
N ALA A 417 21.23 17.54 -10.57
CA ALA A 417 21.39 17.95 -9.18
C ALA A 417 21.61 19.46 -8.97
N GLU A 418 22.21 20.14 -9.94
CA GLU A 418 22.62 21.56 -9.83
C GLU A 418 21.62 22.52 -10.51
N HIS A 419 20.54 22.01 -11.10
CA HIS A 419 19.56 22.86 -11.77
C HIS A 419 18.83 23.76 -10.75
N PRO A 420 18.54 25.03 -11.06
CA PRO A 420 17.91 25.97 -10.11
C PRO A 420 16.60 25.45 -9.49
N ALA A 421 15.77 24.75 -10.28
CA ALA A 421 14.56 24.11 -9.77
C ALA A 421 14.89 23.04 -8.71
N THR A 422 15.86 22.16 -8.98
CA THR A 422 16.30 21.10 -8.07
C THR A 422 16.81 21.68 -6.75
N LEU A 423 17.55 22.80 -6.80
CA LEU A 423 17.98 23.52 -5.61
C LEU A 423 16.79 24.10 -4.82
N GLY A 424 15.77 24.61 -5.52
CA GLY A 424 14.49 25.02 -4.91
C GLY A 424 13.79 23.85 -4.21
N SER A 425 13.74 22.68 -4.85
CA SER A 425 13.16 21.45 -4.28
C SER A 425 13.91 21.00 -3.03
N ARG A 426 15.24 21.13 -2.98
CA ARG A 426 16.04 20.88 -1.76
C ARG A 426 15.69 21.84 -0.63
N ASN A 427 15.52 23.13 -0.92
CA ASN A 427 15.09 24.11 0.07
C ASN A 427 13.68 23.80 0.63
N ASN A 428 12.76 23.37 -0.23
CA ASN A 428 11.42 22.95 0.18
C ASN A 428 11.46 21.69 1.05
N LEU A 429 12.31 20.72 0.71
CA LEU A 429 12.54 19.53 1.55
C LEU A 429 13.10 19.90 2.92
N ALA A 430 14.05 20.82 2.99
CA ALA A 430 14.59 21.31 4.27
C ALA A 430 13.51 21.99 5.13
N THR A 431 12.55 22.69 4.49
CA THR A 431 11.41 23.29 5.17
C THR A 431 10.48 22.22 5.76
N ALA A 432 10.16 21.17 5.01
CA ALA A 432 9.35 20.05 5.48
C ALA A 432 10.01 19.31 6.66
N LEU A 433 11.32 19.07 6.57
CA LEU A 433 12.14 18.50 7.64
C LEU A 433 12.12 19.39 8.90
N ASN A 434 12.20 20.71 8.75
CA ASN A 434 12.07 21.65 9.86
C ASN A 434 10.66 21.60 10.49
N GLY A 435 9.59 21.44 9.70
CA GLY A 435 8.23 21.21 10.19
C GLY A 435 8.09 19.96 11.07
N LEU A 436 8.86 18.92 10.77
CA LEU A 436 8.98 17.69 11.60
C LEU A 436 9.96 17.82 12.78
N GLY A 437 10.58 18.98 12.97
CA GLY A 437 11.66 19.19 13.95
C GLY A 437 13.00 18.54 13.58
N GLN A 438 13.07 17.81 12.46
CA GLN A 438 14.26 17.08 12.02
C GLN A 438 15.26 18.03 11.34
N ARG A 439 16.23 18.57 12.07
CA ARG A 439 17.34 19.36 11.50
C ARG A 439 18.59 18.49 11.30
N ARG A 440 18.68 17.78 10.17
CA ARG A 440 19.98 17.29 9.66
C ARG A 440 20.39 18.22 8.51
N TRP A 441 21.58 18.81 8.58
CA TRP A 441 22.13 19.63 7.51
C TRP A 441 22.33 18.75 6.26
N TRP A 442 21.35 18.76 5.36
CA TRP A 442 21.39 17.98 4.12
C TRP A 442 22.14 18.77 3.05
N TRP A 443 23.46 18.76 3.12
CA TRP A 443 24.33 19.11 1.99
C TRP A 443 25.00 17.84 1.51
N PRO A 444 24.79 17.37 0.27
CA PRO A 444 25.57 16.26 -0.26
C PRO A 444 27.05 16.67 -0.23
N ARG A 445 27.91 15.90 0.45
CA ARG A 445 29.35 16.13 0.43
C ARG A 445 29.77 16.28 -1.04
N ARG A 446 30.30 17.45 -1.39
CA ARG A 446 30.84 17.71 -2.73
C ARG A 446 31.77 16.55 -3.08
N ALA A 447 31.51 15.88 -4.21
CA ALA A 447 32.46 14.95 -4.79
C ALA A 447 33.78 15.71 -5.00
N THR A 448 34.78 15.42 -4.17
CA THR A 448 36.13 15.96 -4.31
C THR A 448 36.78 15.30 -5.51
N HIS A 449 36.50 15.81 -6.70
CA HIS A 449 37.38 15.63 -7.86
C HIS A 449 38.41 16.76 -7.87
N ARG A 450 39.65 16.44 -7.48
CA ARG A 450 40.86 16.69 -8.27
C ARG A 450 42.08 16.25 -7.46
N GLY A 451 42.64 15.11 -7.88
CA GLY A 451 44.03 14.81 -7.62
C GLY A 451 44.91 15.83 -8.34
N MET A 452 45.86 16.39 -7.60
CA MET A 452 47.09 16.97 -8.12
C MET A 452 48.22 16.38 -7.27
N PRO A 453 49.22 15.72 -7.87
CA PRO A 453 50.36 15.22 -7.11
C PRO A 453 51.29 16.40 -6.74
N PRO A 454 51.96 16.34 -5.59
CA PRO A 454 52.94 17.36 -5.23
C PRO A 454 54.21 17.18 -6.08
N THR A 455 54.55 18.20 -6.86
CA THR A 455 55.91 18.37 -7.40
C THR A 455 56.83 18.71 -6.25
N ALA A 456 57.70 17.77 -5.87
CA ALA A 456 58.84 18.01 -5.01
C ALA A 456 60.11 18.09 -5.86
N HIS A 457 60.84 19.19 -5.67
CA HIS A 457 62.18 19.43 -6.16
C HIS A 457 63.17 18.34 -5.72
N GLN A 458 63.94 17.81 -6.68
CA GLN A 458 65.42 17.82 -6.66
C GLN A 458 65.95 17.69 -8.08
#